data_AF-A0A7V6ZNQ1-F1
#
_entry.id   AF-A0A7V6ZNQ1-F1
#
_cell.length_a   1.000
_cell.length_b   1.000
_cell.length_c   1.000
_cell.angle_alpha   90.00
_cell.angle_beta   90.00
_cell.angle_gamma   90.00
#
_symmetry.space_group_name_H-M   'P 1'
#
loop_
_entity.id
_entity.type
_entity.pdbx_description
1 polymer ?
#
loop_
_entity_poly.entity_id
_entity_poly.type
_entity_poly.pdbx_seq_one_letter_code
_entity_poly.pdbx_strand_id
1 'polypeptide(L)'
;IYRRDLEMTEASRTVLSNNLEYLLVIDRLVSSLPHRYTLVNNTYAPPKLEGNKARYGIGLNEMEIEFFSDRKIAFTTSEFHISTIFTPQEPDIVKKEEFKSLRAESEEAESCVFIQIVKYGDSGKLPAIETRNNSTAEMLALEITGGEWTDRYYEGKIDDGFVKTDGSNLYLRFQNGVLKDVILIGATFLEVDGKLVFEAKNRKNLLRSKEPCNT
;
A
#
# COMPACT_ATOMS: atom_id res chain seq x y z
N ILE A 1 11.40 14.43 -6.31
CA ILE A 1 12.80 14.15 -6.71
C ILE A 1 13.62 14.04 -5.44
N TYR A 2 14.19 12.86 -5.16
CA TYR A 2 15.06 12.64 -4.00
C TYR A 2 16.42 13.32 -4.23
N ARG A 3 17.13 13.67 -3.15
CA ARG A 3 18.46 14.25 -3.28
C ARG A 3 19.42 13.23 -3.92
N ARG A 4 20.32 13.70 -4.79
CA ARG A 4 21.24 12.82 -5.55
C ARG A 4 22.19 12.03 -4.67
N ASP A 5 22.57 12.59 -3.52
CA ASP A 5 23.46 11.97 -2.53
C ASP A 5 22.82 10.79 -1.79
N LEU A 6 21.50 10.57 -1.95
CA LEU A 6 20.84 9.37 -1.44
C LEU A 6 21.00 8.16 -2.37
N GLU A 7 21.56 8.35 -3.57
CA GLU A 7 21.79 7.29 -4.58
C GLU A 7 20.57 6.36 -4.80
N MET A 8 19.37 6.93 -4.77
CA MET A 8 18.13 6.19 -4.99
C MET A 8 18.08 5.70 -6.44
N THR A 9 17.92 4.39 -6.62
CA THR A 9 17.76 3.73 -7.93
C THR A 9 16.28 3.48 -8.23
N GLU A 10 15.45 3.33 -7.20
CA GLU A 10 14.01 3.23 -7.33
C GLU A 10 13.30 3.98 -6.18
N ALA A 11 12.30 4.77 -6.54
CA ALA A 11 11.30 5.25 -5.59
C ALA A 11 9.94 5.31 -6.29
N SER A 12 9.15 4.26 -6.11
CA SER A 12 7.88 4.08 -6.80
C SER A 12 6.74 3.90 -5.78
N ARG A 13 5.54 4.35 -6.16
CA ARG A 13 4.32 4.15 -5.39
C ARG A 13 3.24 3.58 -6.30
N THR A 14 2.69 2.44 -5.89
CA THR A 14 1.51 1.85 -6.51
C THR A 14 0.32 2.08 -5.60
N VAL A 15 -0.80 2.52 -6.17
CA VAL A 15 -2.07 2.67 -5.46
C VAL A 15 -3.13 1.86 -6.18
N LEU A 16 -3.73 0.91 -5.46
CA LEU A 16 -4.84 0.10 -5.93
C LEU A 16 -6.04 0.35 -5.03
N SER A 17 -7.25 0.23 -5.58
CA SER A 17 -8.48 0.35 -4.81
C SER A 17 -9.53 -0.63 -5.30
N ASN A 18 -10.33 -1.13 -4.35
CA ASN A 18 -11.54 -1.88 -4.64
C ASN A 18 -12.77 -0.97 -4.57
N ASN A 19 -13.16 -0.30 -5.65
CA ASN A 19 -14.36 0.55 -5.62
C ASN A 19 -14.44 1.43 -4.36
N LEU A 20 -13.28 1.91 -3.89
CA LEU A 20 -13.15 2.74 -2.71
C LEU A 20 -13.53 2.10 -1.36
N GLU A 21 -13.70 0.78 -1.26
CA GLU A 21 -13.86 0.07 0.03
C GLU A 21 -12.55 0.08 0.85
N TYR A 22 -11.41 0.06 0.16
CA TYR A 22 -10.09 0.31 0.75
C TYR A 22 -9.12 0.83 -0.32
N LEU A 23 -7.99 1.38 0.14
CA LEU A 23 -6.82 1.69 -0.68
C LEU A 23 -5.65 0.81 -0.25
N LEU A 24 -5.03 0.15 -1.21
CA LEU A 24 -3.74 -0.50 -1.05
C LEU A 24 -2.67 0.42 -1.61
N VAL A 25 -1.81 0.94 -0.75
CA VAL A 25 -0.68 1.80 -1.13
C VAL A 25 0.60 1.03 -0.88
N ILE A 26 1.39 0.82 -1.92
CA ILE A 26 2.66 0.10 -1.88
C ILE A 26 3.75 1.07 -2.29
N ASP A 27 4.70 1.32 -1.41
CA ASP A 27 5.89 2.11 -1.66
C ASP A 27 7.09 1.19 -1.80
N ARG A 28 7.84 1.30 -2.91
CA ARG A 28 9.08 0.56 -3.14
C ARG A 28 10.24 1.53 -3.25
N LEU A 29 11.24 1.30 -2.40
CA LEU A 29 12.41 2.16 -2.26
C LEU A 29 13.66 1.29 -2.40
N VAL A 30 14.54 1.66 -3.32
CA VAL A 30 15.81 0.99 -3.56
C VAL A 30 16.92 2.03 -3.75
N SER A 31 18.05 1.80 -3.12
CA SER A 31 19.27 2.61 -3.22
C SER A 31 20.49 1.71 -3.33
N SER A 32 21.60 2.23 -3.86
CA SER A 32 22.91 1.59 -3.75
C SER A 32 23.55 1.76 -2.38
N LEU A 33 22.98 2.59 -1.51
CA LEU A 33 23.44 2.80 -0.14
C LEU A 33 22.39 2.33 0.86
N PRO A 34 22.81 1.83 2.04
CA PRO A 34 21.89 1.52 3.11
C PRO A 34 21.30 2.80 3.72
N HIS A 35 19.98 2.83 3.90
CA HIS A 35 19.24 3.93 4.51
C HIS A 35 18.23 3.42 5.54
N ARG A 36 17.83 4.31 6.45
CA ARG A 36 16.56 4.18 7.17
C ARG A 36 15.48 4.89 6.38
N TYR A 37 14.50 4.14 5.89
CA TYR A 37 13.39 4.70 5.14
C TYR A 37 12.27 5.10 6.09
N THR A 38 11.60 6.21 5.80
CA THR A 38 10.50 6.71 6.64
C THR A 38 9.26 6.93 5.80
N LEU A 39 8.19 6.24 6.17
CA LEU A 39 6.84 6.53 5.70
C LEU A 39 6.18 7.51 6.67
N VAL A 40 5.61 8.60 6.16
CA VAL A 40 5.01 9.67 6.96
C VAL A 40 3.54 9.83 6.61
N ASN A 41 2.68 9.79 7.63
CA ASN A 41 1.25 10.09 7.56
C ASN A 41 0.96 11.32 8.41
N ASN A 42 0.45 12.39 7.78
CA ASN A 42 0.13 13.64 8.46
C ASN A 42 -1.39 13.82 8.53
N THR A 43 -1.88 14.16 9.71
CA THR A 43 -3.31 14.33 10.01
C THR A 43 -3.51 15.47 11.01
N TYR A 44 -4.74 15.98 11.11
CA TYR A 44 -5.11 16.96 12.14
C TYR A 44 -5.37 16.30 13.51
N ALA A 45 -5.80 15.04 13.51
CA ALA A 45 -6.04 14.26 14.73
C ALA A 45 -4.85 13.35 15.04
N PRO A 46 -4.49 13.15 16.33
CA PRO A 46 -3.48 12.18 16.69
C PRO A 46 -3.99 10.75 16.41
N PRO A 47 -3.12 9.83 15.95
CA PRO A 47 -3.50 8.44 15.77
C PRO A 47 -3.67 7.73 17.12
N LYS A 48 -4.61 6.79 17.18
CA LYS A 48 -4.59 5.70 18.16
C LYS A 48 -3.86 4.52 17.54
N LEU A 49 -2.68 4.18 18.07
CA LEU A 49 -1.86 3.06 17.60
C LEU A 49 -2.16 1.79 18.38
N GLU A 50 -2.47 0.72 17.68
CA GLU A 50 -2.66 -0.64 18.22
C GLU A 50 -1.88 -1.62 17.33
N GLY A 51 -0.68 -2.01 17.78
CA GLY A 51 0.22 -2.84 16.98
C GLY A 51 0.65 -2.15 15.69
N ASN A 52 0.31 -2.74 14.54
CA ASN A 52 0.56 -2.20 13.20
C ASN A 52 -0.63 -1.41 12.63
N LYS A 53 -1.64 -1.07 13.45
CA LYS A 53 -2.82 -0.31 13.02
C LYS A 53 -2.81 1.07 13.65
N ALA A 54 -3.11 2.09 12.85
CA ALA A 54 -3.35 3.45 13.30
C ALA A 54 -4.77 3.89 12.95
N ARG A 55 -5.52 4.35 13.94
CA ARG A 55 -6.88 4.89 13.77
C ARG A 55 -6.91 6.39 13.96
N TYR A 56 -7.58 7.08 13.05
CA TYR A 56 -7.76 8.53 13.06
C TYR A 56 -9.25 8.86 13.06
N GLY A 57 -9.69 9.62 14.06
CA GLY A 57 -11.01 10.26 14.04
C GLY A 57 -10.95 11.54 13.21
N ILE A 58 -11.82 11.68 12.21
CA ILE A 58 -11.88 12.83 11.30
C ILE A 58 -13.33 13.36 11.28
N GLY A 59 -13.69 14.11 12.33
CA GLY A 59 -15.06 14.60 12.50
C GLY A 59 -16.04 13.43 12.72
N LEU A 60 -17.02 13.29 11.84
CA LEU A 60 -17.99 12.18 11.85
C LEU A 60 -17.46 10.90 11.17
N ASN A 61 -16.27 10.98 10.56
CA ASN A 61 -15.64 9.89 9.83
C ASN A 61 -14.47 9.29 10.63
N GLU A 62 -14.06 8.09 10.25
CA GLU A 62 -12.88 7.42 10.77
C GLU A 62 -12.02 6.90 9.61
N MET A 63 -10.71 6.88 9.83
CA MET A 63 -9.75 6.23 8.93
C MET A 63 -8.90 5.26 9.73
N GLU A 64 -8.78 4.03 9.26
CA GLU A 64 -7.85 3.03 9.80
C GLU A 64 -6.79 2.75 8.75
N ILE A 65 -5.52 2.81 9.14
CA ILE A 65 -4.39 2.42 8.31
C ILE A 65 -3.72 1.24 8.98
N GLU A 66 -3.63 0.12 8.26
CA GLU A 66 -2.82 -1.02 8.66
C GLU A 66 -1.52 -1.05 7.86
N PHE A 67 -0.40 -1.24 8.56
CA PHE A 67 0.94 -1.16 7.99
C PHE A 67 1.60 -2.53 7.89
N PHE A 68 2.28 -2.78 6.78
CA PHE A 68 3.16 -3.93 6.56
C PHE A 68 4.47 -3.49 5.91
N SER A 69 5.51 -4.29 6.06
CA SER A 69 6.80 -4.08 5.40
C SER A 69 7.56 -5.41 5.28
N ASP A 70 8.46 -5.48 4.31
CA ASP A 70 9.49 -6.54 4.19
C ASP A 70 10.65 -6.34 5.19
N ARG A 71 10.64 -5.22 5.92
CA ARG A 71 11.59 -4.86 6.98
C ARG A 71 10.89 -4.71 8.31
N LYS A 72 11.66 -4.80 9.39
CA LYS A 72 11.16 -4.39 10.71
C LYS A 72 10.90 -2.88 10.71
N ILE A 73 9.73 -2.47 11.18
CA ILE A 73 9.34 -1.06 11.28
C ILE A 73 9.08 -0.64 12.73
N ALA A 74 9.44 0.60 13.04
CA ALA A 74 9.16 1.26 14.32
C ALA A 74 8.27 2.48 14.10
N PHE A 75 7.26 2.66 14.95
CA PHE A 75 6.34 3.79 14.87
C PHE A 75 6.74 4.89 15.84
N THR A 76 6.74 6.13 15.36
CA THR A 76 6.88 7.33 16.19
C THR A 76 5.80 8.35 15.85
N THR A 77 5.27 9.03 16.86
CA THR A 77 4.35 10.15 16.67
C THR A 77 5.08 11.46 16.96
N SER A 78 4.76 12.49 16.18
CA SER A 78 5.35 13.82 16.33
C SER A 78 4.33 14.89 15.95
N GLU A 79 4.57 16.10 16.41
CA GLU A 79 3.72 17.25 16.12
C GLU A 79 4.57 18.35 15.49
N PHE A 80 4.08 18.93 14.39
CA PHE A 80 4.80 19.99 13.69
C PHE A 80 3.90 21.20 13.52
N HIS A 81 4.51 22.38 13.68
CA HIS A 81 3.88 23.67 13.48
C HIS A 81 4.43 24.26 12.19
N ILE A 82 3.57 24.45 11.20
CA ILE A 82 3.93 25.14 9.96
C ILE A 82 3.38 26.56 10.05
N SER A 83 4.29 27.53 9.96
CA SER A 83 3.93 28.95 9.85
C SER A 83 4.23 29.42 8.44
N THR A 84 3.20 29.75 7.67
CA THR A 84 3.33 30.31 6.32
C THR A 84 3.06 31.80 6.38
N ILE A 85 4.02 32.60 5.96
CA ILE A 85 3.88 34.05 5.82
C ILE A 85 3.53 34.32 4.37
N PHE A 86 2.31 34.78 4.12
CA PHE A 86 1.92 35.32 2.82
C PHE A 86 2.29 36.80 2.81
N THR A 87 3.12 37.22 1.86
CA THR A 87 3.52 38.61 1.65
C THR A 87 2.86 39.18 0.37
N PRO A 88 1.54 39.42 0.35
CA PRO A 88 0.94 40.25 -0.69
C PRO A 88 1.42 41.71 -0.54
N GLN A 89 1.09 42.62 -1.48
CA GLN A 89 1.38 44.07 -1.33
C GLN A 89 0.55 44.75 -0.20
N GLU A 90 0.00 43.97 0.72
CA GLU A 90 -0.84 44.33 1.87
C GLU A 90 -0.22 43.69 3.15
N PRO A 91 -0.71 43.94 4.38
CA PRO A 91 -0.06 43.44 5.60
C PRO A 91 0.15 41.92 5.57
N ASP A 92 1.31 41.47 6.06
CA ASP A 92 1.67 40.05 6.12
C ASP A 92 0.57 39.21 6.77
N ILE A 93 0.07 38.21 6.05
CA ILE A 93 -0.89 37.25 6.59
C ILE A 93 -0.10 36.03 7.05
N VAL A 94 0.03 35.86 8.38
CA VAL A 94 0.64 34.67 8.97
C VAL A 94 -0.44 33.61 9.18
N LYS A 95 -0.37 32.50 8.44
CA LYS A 95 -1.17 31.31 8.71
C LYS A 95 -0.35 30.31 9.52
N LYS A 96 -0.93 29.78 10.59
CA LYS A 96 -0.34 28.72 11.41
C LYS A 96 -1.22 27.48 11.31
N GLU A 97 -0.62 26.36 10.98
CA GLU A 97 -1.29 25.06 10.95
C GLU A 97 -0.50 24.07 11.81
N GLU A 98 -1.24 23.29 12.60
CA GLU A 98 -0.69 22.24 13.44
C GLU A 98 -1.01 20.88 12.81
N PHE A 99 0.03 20.09 12.59
CA PHE A 99 -0.09 18.74 12.05
C PHE A 99 0.42 17.72 13.07
N LYS A 100 -0.35 16.66 13.25
CA LYS A 100 0.05 15.44 13.95
C LYS A 100 0.58 14.47 12.91
N SER A 101 1.71 13.84 13.18
CA SER A 101 2.42 13.02 12.23
C SER A 101 2.71 11.66 12.82
N LEU A 102 2.31 10.61 12.11
CA LEU A 102 2.74 9.24 12.35
C LEU A 102 3.86 8.91 11.37
N ARG A 103 4.98 8.43 11.90
CA ARG A 103 6.12 7.97 11.13
C ARG A 103 6.32 6.48 11.36
N ALA A 104 6.41 5.71 10.28
CA ALA A 104 6.90 4.34 10.29
C ALA A 104 8.31 4.34 9.71
N GLU A 105 9.31 4.04 10.54
CA GLU A 105 10.73 3.99 10.15
C GLU A 105 11.17 2.54 10.01
N SER A 106 11.82 2.19 8.90
CA SER A 106 12.43 0.88 8.70
C SER A 106 13.75 0.75 9.47
N GLU A 107 14.20 -0.48 9.67
CA GLU A 107 15.62 -0.71 9.91
C GLU A 107 16.48 -0.27 8.70
N GLU A 108 17.79 -0.20 8.90
CA GLU A 108 18.73 0.22 7.88
C GLU A 108 18.89 -0.86 6.80
N ALA A 109 18.62 -0.52 5.55
CA ALA A 109 18.68 -1.44 4.42
C ALA A 109 18.89 -0.70 3.09
N GLU A 110 19.37 -1.42 2.07
CA GLU A 110 19.46 -0.89 0.69
C GLU A 110 18.09 -0.82 0.02
N SER A 111 17.14 -1.65 0.46
CA SER A 111 15.76 -1.66 -0.04
C SER A 111 14.73 -1.79 1.07
N CYS A 112 13.58 -1.16 0.86
CA CYS A 112 12.41 -1.27 1.74
C CYS A 112 11.13 -1.16 0.93
N VAL A 113 10.16 -1.99 1.29
CA VAL A 113 8.78 -1.91 0.84
C VAL A 113 7.91 -1.52 2.03
N PHE A 114 7.09 -0.48 1.88
CA PHE A 114 6.00 -0.20 2.82
C PHE A 114 4.67 -0.49 2.15
N ILE A 115 3.76 -1.10 2.90
CA ILE A 115 2.40 -1.33 2.44
C ILE A 115 1.43 -0.74 3.46
N GLN A 116 0.45 0.00 2.97
CA GLN A 116 -0.65 0.54 3.74
C GLN A 116 -1.96 0.03 3.17
N ILE A 117 -2.79 -0.53 4.04
CA ILE A 117 -4.19 -0.81 3.75
C ILE A 117 -5.00 0.26 4.47
N VAL A 118 -5.56 1.18 3.70
CA VAL A 118 -6.32 2.31 4.20
C VAL A 118 -7.81 2.02 4.05
N LYS A 119 -8.53 2.02 5.17
CA LYS A 119 -9.98 1.91 5.24
C LYS A 119 -10.54 3.23 5.73
N TYR A 120 -11.71 3.61 5.23
CA TYR A 120 -12.38 4.81 5.68
C TYR A 120 -13.90 4.61 5.66
N GLY A 121 -14.60 5.37 6.50
CA GLY A 121 -16.05 5.28 6.62
C GLY A 121 -16.57 6.16 7.74
N ASP A 122 -17.87 6.06 8.03
CA ASP A 122 -18.43 6.72 9.22
C ASP A 122 -17.76 6.17 10.48
N SER A 123 -17.66 7.00 11.52
CA SER A 123 -17.12 6.57 12.82
C SER A 123 -17.90 5.36 13.35
N GLY A 124 -17.18 4.28 13.65
CA GLY A 124 -17.77 3.00 14.10
C GLY A 124 -18.42 2.15 13.00
N LYS A 125 -18.33 2.57 11.73
CA LYS A 125 -18.82 1.82 10.56
C LYS A 125 -17.74 1.67 9.47
N LEU A 126 -16.49 1.46 9.88
CA LEU A 126 -15.46 1.09 8.92
C LEU A 126 -15.83 -0.22 8.21
N PRO A 127 -15.47 -0.37 6.92
CA PRO A 127 -15.65 -1.63 6.20
C PRO A 127 -15.06 -2.81 6.98
N ALA A 128 -15.84 -3.89 7.09
CA ALA A 128 -15.43 -5.13 7.74
C ALA A 128 -14.44 -5.88 6.83
N ILE A 129 -13.19 -5.42 6.85
CA ILE A 129 -12.08 -5.97 6.08
C ILE A 129 -11.08 -6.60 7.02
N GLU A 130 -10.73 -7.86 6.74
CA GLU A 130 -9.66 -8.59 7.40
C GLU A 130 -8.43 -8.67 6.49
N THR A 131 -7.27 -8.79 7.11
CA THR A 131 -5.99 -8.79 6.44
C THR A 131 -5.15 -9.94 7.00
N ARG A 132 -4.44 -10.63 6.11
CA ARG A 132 -3.51 -11.69 6.49
C ARG A 132 -2.19 -11.50 5.75
N ASN A 133 -1.11 -11.45 6.51
CA ASN A 133 0.23 -11.43 5.97
C ASN A 133 0.75 -12.86 5.81
N ASN A 134 0.89 -13.30 4.56
CA ASN A 134 1.42 -14.61 4.18
C ASN A 134 2.84 -14.51 3.60
N SER A 135 3.52 -13.38 3.84
CA SER A 135 4.86 -13.12 3.28
C SER A 135 5.91 -14.10 3.84
N THR A 136 6.91 -14.38 3.01
CA THR A 136 8.11 -15.14 3.32
C THR A 136 9.35 -14.26 3.09
N ALA A 137 10.55 -14.81 3.29
CA ALA A 137 11.80 -14.09 3.02
C ALA A 137 12.00 -13.71 1.53
N GLU A 138 11.39 -14.45 0.60
CA GLU A 138 11.58 -14.25 -0.85
C GLU A 138 10.34 -13.68 -1.55
N MET A 139 9.20 -13.63 -0.86
CA MET A 139 7.91 -13.28 -1.42
C MET A 139 7.11 -12.44 -0.44
N LEU A 140 6.69 -11.26 -0.87
CA LEU A 140 5.66 -10.53 -0.16
C LEU A 140 4.30 -11.03 -0.64
N ALA A 141 3.42 -11.39 0.29
CA ALA A 141 2.09 -11.91 0.01
C ALA A 141 1.08 -11.40 1.04
N LEU A 142 0.10 -10.64 0.58
CA LEU A 142 -0.99 -10.14 1.42
C LEU A 142 -2.32 -10.63 0.89
N GLU A 143 -3.17 -11.10 1.81
CA GLU A 143 -4.57 -11.43 1.55
C GLU A 143 -5.45 -10.42 2.27
N ILE A 144 -6.44 -9.87 1.55
CA ILE A 144 -7.38 -8.87 2.03
C ILE A 144 -8.78 -9.41 1.74
N THR A 145 -9.61 -9.57 2.77
CA THR A 145 -10.92 -10.19 2.65
C THR A 145 -12.01 -9.24 3.12
N GLY A 146 -13.12 -9.19 2.39
CA GLY A 146 -14.30 -8.42 2.77
C GLY A 146 -15.55 -9.01 2.12
N GLY A 147 -16.59 -9.28 2.92
CA GLY A 147 -17.84 -9.86 2.43
C GLY A 147 -17.63 -11.12 1.58
N GLU A 148 -17.95 -11.03 0.29
CA GLU A 148 -17.86 -12.12 -0.69
C GLU A 148 -16.58 -12.08 -1.57
N TRP A 149 -15.67 -11.13 -1.33
CA TRP A 149 -14.46 -10.97 -2.14
C TRP A 149 -13.18 -11.23 -1.34
N THR A 150 -12.14 -11.59 -2.09
CA THR A 150 -10.78 -11.79 -1.58
C THR A 150 -9.80 -11.23 -2.59
N ASP A 151 -9.00 -10.28 -2.14
CA ASP A 151 -7.91 -9.71 -2.92
C ASP A 151 -6.58 -10.27 -2.42
N ARG A 152 -5.69 -10.60 -3.36
CA ARG A 152 -4.34 -11.06 -3.06
C ARG A 152 -3.32 -10.22 -3.80
N TYR A 153 -2.36 -9.69 -3.05
CA TYR A 153 -1.22 -8.97 -3.60
C TYR A 153 0.05 -9.78 -3.38
N TYR A 154 0.87 -9.87 -4.42
CA TYR A 154 2.14 -10.60 -4.41
C TYR A 154 3.25 -9.77 -5.06
N GLU A 155 4.45 -9.93 -4.53
CA GLU A 155 5.68 -9.33 -5.06
C GLU A 155 6.91 -10.19 -4.71
N GLY A 156 7.92 -10.19 -5.57
CA GLY A 156 9.13 -11.02 -5.39
C GLY A 156 9.00 -12.36 -6.11
N LYS A 157 9.42 -13.45 -5.47
CA LYS A 157 9.36 -14.80 -6.05
C LYS A 157 8.00 -15.43 -5.79
N ILE A 158 7.08 -15.27 -6.73
CA ILE A 158 5.66 -15.63 -6.56
C ILE A 158 5.44 -17.11 -6.86
N ASP A 159 5.47 -17.93 -5.81
CA ASP A 159 5.11 -19.36 -5.81
C ASP A 159 4.67 -19.77 -4.39
N ASP A 160 3.35 -19.77 -4.13
CA ASP A 160 2.77 -20.07 -2.80
C ASP A 160 1.96 -21.39 -2.75
N GLY A 161 2.05 -22.20 -3.81
CA GLY A 161 1.28 -23.43 -4.00
C GLY A 161 -0.13 -23.24 -4.55
N PHE A 162 -0.76 -22.07 -4.35
CA PHE A 162 -2.02 -21.72 -4.99
C PHE A 162 -1.80 -20.84 -6.22
N VAL A 163 -0.82 -19.94 -6.20
CA VAL A 163 -0.48 -19.02 -7.27
C VAL A 163 0.99 -19.16 -7.61
N LYS A 164 1.29 -19.16 -8.91
CA LYS A 164 2.65 -19.19 -9.43
C LYS A 164 2.81 -18.34 -10.68
N THR A 165 3.84 -17.51 -10.73
CA THR A 165 4.17 -16.69 -11.91
C THR A 165 5.65 -16.29 -11.89
N ASP A 166 6.19 -15.95 -13.06
CA ASP A 166 7.49 -15.31 -13.23
C ASP A 166 7.42 -13.77 -13.29
N GLY A 167 6.22 -13.20 -13.08
CA GLY A 167 5.99 -11.76 -12.99
C GLY A 167 6.57 -11.12 -11.72
N SER A 168 6.79 -9.81 -11.76
CA SER A 168 7.37 -9.06 -10.63
C SER A 168 6.34 -8.68 -9.58
N ASN A 169 5.11 -8.39 -10.02
CA ASN A 169 4.00 -7.95 -9.19
C ASN A 169 2.73 -8.59 -9.71
N LEU A 170 1.89 -9.06 -8.78
CA LEU A 170 0.62 -9.66 -9.09
C LEU A 170 -0.45 -9.21 -8.10
N TYR A 171 -1.60 -8.83 -8.64
CA TYR A 171 -2.82 -8.60 -7.90
C TYR A 171 -3.92 -9.48 -8.49
N LEU A 172 -4.62 -10.19 -7.63
CA LEU A 172 -5.76 -11.05 -8.00
C LEU A 172 -6.97 -10.65 -7.18
N ARG A 173 -8.13 -10.57 -7.83
CA ARG A 173 -9.42 -10.51 -7.14
C ARG A 173 -10.21 -11.77 -7.37
N PHE A 174 -10.68 -12.35 -6.28
CA PHE A 174 -11.69 -13.38 -6.27
C PHE A 174 -13.01 -12.80 -5.75
N GLN A 175 -14.11 -13.19 -6.39
CA GLN A 175 -15.46 -12.91 -5.89
C GLN A 175 -16.21 -14.24 -5.88
N ASN A 176 -16.73 -14.63 -4.71
CA ASN A 176 -17.36 -15.93 -4.48
C ASN A 176 -16.44 -17.10 -4.93
N GLY A 177 -15.14 -16.98 -4.63
CA GLY A 177 -14.11 -17.96 -5.02
C GLY A 177 -13.73 -17.96 -6.50
N VAL A 178 -14.35 -17.13 -7.34
CA VAL A 178 -14.07 -17.06 -8.78
C VAL A 178 -13.12 -15.91 -9.08
N LEU A 179 -12.02 -16.18 -9.78
CA LEU A 179 -11.08 -15.15 -10.24
C LEU A 179 -11.76 -14.17 -11.22
N LYS A 180 -11.89 -12.90 -10.81
CA LYS A 180 -12.51 -11.82 -11.59
C LYS A 180 -11.48 -10.91 -12.23
N ASP A 181 -10.53 -10.43 -11.44
CA ASP A 181 -9.55 -9.43 -11.88
C ASP A 181 -8.12 -9.92 -11.69
N VAL A 182 -7.26 -9.54 -12.63
CA VAL A 182 -5.83 -9.82 -12.64
C VAL A 182 -5.09 -8.57 -13.08
N ILE A 183 -4.14 -8.14 -12.26
CA ILE A 183 -3.08 -7.21 -12.65
C ILE A 183 -1.76 -7.94 -12.48
N LEU A 184 -1.06 -8.20 -13.57
CA LEU A 184 0.20 -8.92 -13.59
C LEU A 184 1.21 -8.13 -14.39
N ILE A 185 2.40 -7.90 -13.81
CA ILE A 185 3.44 -7.07 -14.42
C ILE A 185 4.61 -7.96 -14.86
N GLY A 186 4.98 -7.85 -16.15
CA GLY A 186 6.21 -8.40 -16.70
C GLY A 186 6.33 -9.92 -16.68
N ALA A 187 5.25 -10.67 -16.92
CA ALA A 187 5.25 -12.13 -16.83
C ALA A 187 5.18 -12.83 -18.19
N THR A 188 5.66 -14.07 -18.26
CA THR A 188 5.39 -15.00 -19.37
C THR A 188 4.28 -15.99 -19.04
N PHE A 189 3.96 -16.23 -17.77
CA PHE A 189 2.84 -17.09 -17.39
C PHE A 189 2.19 -16.70 -16.06
N LEU A 190 0.97 -17.20 -15.83
CA LEU A 190 0.32 -17.18 -14.51
C LEU A 190 -0.46 -18.48 -14.34
N GLU A 191 -0.18 -19.18 -13.25
CA GLU A 191 -0.96 -20.32 -12.77
C GLU A 191 -1.71 -19.94 -11.49
N VAL A 192 -2.98 -20.35 -11.43
CA VAL A 192 -3.85 -20.19 -10.24
C VAL A 192 -4.57 -21.51 -10.02
N ASP A 193 -4.43 -22.08 -8.83
CA ASP A 193 -5.00 -23.38 -8.44
C ASP A 193 -4.63 -24.50 -9.42
N GLY A 194 -3.35 -24.55 -9.80
CA GLY A 194 -2.81 -25.52 -10.77
C GLY A 194 -3.30 -25.35 -12.21
N LYS A 195 -4.06 -24.29 -12.53
CA LYS A 195 -4.57 -23.99 -13.88
C LYS A 195 -3.81 -22.82 -14.48
N LEU A 196 -3.35 -22.99 -15.72
CA LEU A 196 -2.73 -21.91 -16.50
C LEU A 196 -3.80 -20.88 -16.91
N VAL A 197 -3.68 -19.66 -16.36
CA VAL A 197 -4.61 -18.54 -16.57
C VAL A 197 -4.10 -17.57 -17.65
N PHE A 198 -2.78 -17.52 -17.84
CA PHE A 198 -2.13 -16.65 -18.81
C PHE A 198 -0.81 -17.28 -19.28
N GLU A 199 -0.51 -17.12 -20.56
CA GLU A 199 0.76 -17.51 -21.17
C GLU A 199 1.12 -16.51 -22.29
N ALA A 200 2.39 -16.16 -22.39
CA ALA A 200 2.93 -15.29 -23.43
C ALA A 200 4.37 -15.70 -23.79
N LYS A 201 4.70 -15.61 -25.08
CA LYS A 201 6.05 -15.90 -25.59
C LYS A 201 7.14 -14.96 -25.04
N ASN A 202 6.76 -13.74 -24.67
CA ASN A 202 7.65 -12.71 -24.13
C ASN A 202 6.98 -12.08 -22.90
N ARG A 203 7.77 -11.50 -22.00
CA ARG A 203 7.25 -10.80 -20.80
C ARG A 203 6.24 -9.73 -21.20
N LYS A 204 5.05 -9.79 -20.62
CA LYS A 204 3.96 -8.84 -20.86
C LYS A 204 3.28 -8.47 -19.55
N ASN A 205 2.68 -7.29 -19.56
CA ASN A 205 1.72 -6.91 -18.52
C ASN A 205 0.34 -7.44 -18.93
N LEU A 206 -0.39 -8.00 -17.97
CA LEU A 206 -1.78 -8.40 -18.12
C LEU A 206 -2.63 -7.54 -17.17
N LEU A 207 -3.53 -6.76 -17.74
CA LEU A 207 -4.62 -6.12 -17.02
C LEU A 207 -5.91 -6.75 -17.54
N ARG A 208 -6.56 -7.56 -16.71
CA ARG A 208 -7.83 -8.21 -17.04
C ARG A 208 -8.81 -7.93 -15.94
N SER A 209 -9.90 -7.25 -16.27
CA SER A 209 -11.11 -7.23 -15.45
C SER A 209 -12.23 -7.92 -16.20
N LYS A 210 -12.91 -8.87 -15.55
CA LYS A 210 -14.19 -9.39 -16.04
C LYS A 210 -15.31 -8.56 -15.42
N GLU A 211 -15.59 -7.39 -15.95
CA GLU A 211 -16.89 -6.79 -15.69
C GLU A 211 -17.97 -7.61 -16.42
N PRO A 212 -19.16 -7.80 -15.83
CA PRO A 212 -20.36 -7.88 -16.66
C PRO A 212 -20.54 -6.51 -17.31
N CYS A 213 -20.55 -6.45 -18.65
CA CYS A 213 -21.15 -5.31 -19.34
C CYS A 213 -22.60 -5.20 -18.86
N ASN A 214 -22.87 -4.29 -17.93
CA ASN A 214 -24.23 -3.87 -17.65
C ASN A 214 -24.62 -2.84 -18.71
N THR A 215 -25.30 -3.32 -19.74
CA THR A 215 -26.21 -2.50 -20.57
C THR A 215 -27.40 -2.04 -19.76
#